data_AF-A0A1X7EXE7-F1
#
_entry.id   AF-A0A1X7EXE7-F1
#
_cell.length_a   1.000
_cell.length_b   1.000
_cell.length_c   1.000
_cell.angle_alpha   90.00
_cell.angle_beta   90.00
_cell.angle_gamma   90.00
#
_symmetry.space_group_name_H-M   'P 1'
#
loop_
_entity.id
_entity.type
_entity.pdbx_description
1 polymer ?
#
loop_
_entity_poly.entity_id
_entity_poly.type
_entity_poly.pdbx_seq_one_letter_code
_entity_poly.pdbx_strand_id
1 'polypeptide(L)'
;MLWFLFLVAILLTFGAFAVDLPRVATVRNELQNAADAAALTGAARLTGGASGPAWADSASAAQGALPLNKIDGVVPASADIRTGYWNLTGAPASLQSTTITPSLYDAPAVQVTIVRGDTQNGGAVSLLMGGFLDLLSAPAAATAVAVAAAPSTVDAGGLFPVVINKCVLDNYWDSAAGEPTIDPSTGQAYEFQIGNGQLYRDSCSAGQWTSFLINADDVTTVRGLIQNGNPTPLSIGDSIWIEPGVKDTVYSSVPVGSTVVVPVAEQIDSKSYVPIVAFAAFHVDASYGANDKYILGHFVGGYRIPTQASGAGPAYGAYVAPRLAL
;
A
#
# COMPACT_ATOMS: atom_id res chain seq x y z
N MET A 1 -18.30 -63.72 -14.50
CA MET A 1 -17.58 -63.36 -13.26
C MET A 1 -16.53 -62.27 -13.49
N LEU A 2 -15.68 -62.38 -14.53
CA LEU A 2 -14.62 -61.40 -14.84
C LEU A 2 -15.14 -59.96 -15.11
N TRP A 3 -16.22 -59.81 -15.88
CA TRP A 3 -16.81 -58.50 -16.21
C TRP A 3 -17.30 -57.72 -14.98
N PHE A 4 -17.88 -58.41 -14.00
CA PHE A 4 -18.31 -57.81 -12.74
C PHE A 4 -17.14 -57.23 -11.94
N LEU A 5 -16.01 -57.95 -11.90
CA LEU A 5 -14.79 -57.48 -11.23
C LEU A 5 -14.24 -56.21 -11.88
N PHE A 6 -14.22 -56.16 -13.22
CA PHE A 6 -13.81 -54.95 -13.94
C PHE A 6 -14.75 -53.77 -13.68
N LEU A 7 -16.06 -53.98 -13.71
CA LEU A 7 -17.05 -52.92 -13.45
C LEU A 7 -16.91 -52.36 -12.02
N VAL A 8 -16.78 -53.23 -11.02
CA VAL A 8 -16.59 -52.82 -9.62
C VAL A 8 -15.29 -52.05 -9.45
N ALA A 9 -14.19 -52.51 -10.06
CA ALA A 9 -12.92 -51.79 -9.99
C ALA A 9 -13.03 -50.37 -10.59
N ILE A 10 -13.69 -50.22 -11.74
CA ILE A 10 -13.92 -48.92 -12.37
C ILE A 10 -14.81 -48.02 -11.50
N LEU A 11 -15.90 -48.56 -10.93
CA LEU A 11 -16.78 -47.78 -10.06
C LEU A 11 -16.07 -47.30 -8.79
N LEU A 12 -15.20 -48.13 -8.20
CA LEU A 12 -14.43 -47.78 -7.00
C LEU A 12 -13.38 -46.70 -7.30
N THR A 13 -12.72 -46.73 -8.46
CA THR A 13 -11.77 -45.67 -8.83
C THR A 13 -12.48 -44.34 -9.08
N PHE A 14 -13.62 -44.32 -9.78
CA PHE A 14 -14.43 -43.10 -9.93
C PHE A 14 -14.97 -42.60 -8.58
N GLY A 15 -15.39 -43.50 -7.70
CA GLY A 15 -15.78 -43.17 -6.33
C GLY A 15 -14.64 -42.53 -5.55
N ALA A 16 -13.42 -43.06 -5.68
CA ALA A 16 -12.23 -42.49 -5.04
C ALA A 16 -11.96 -41.07 -5.53
N PHE A 17 -11.97 -40.84 -6.84
CA PHE A 17 -11.84 -39.50 -7.41
C PHE A 17 -12.93 -38.54 -6.93
N ALA A 18 -14.18 -39.01 -6.86
CA ALA A 18 -15.31 -38.18 -6.45
C ALA A 18 -15.21 -37.71 -4.99
N VAL A 19 -14.54 -38.46 -4.12
CA VAL A 19 -14.34 -38.12 -2.70
C VAL A 19 -13.06 -37.30 -2.50
N ASP A 20 -11.95 -37.74 -3.10
CA ASP A 20 -10.63 -37.18 -2.82
C ASP A 20 -10.39 -35.84 -3.53
N LEU A 21 -10.94 -35.65 -4.74
CA LEU A 21 -10.71 -34.43 -5.52
C LEU A 21 -11.34 -33.18 -4.87
N PRO A 22 -12.60 -33.20 -4.40
CA PRO A 22 -13.15 -32.07 -3.64
C PRO A 22 -12.40 -31.77 -2.34
N ARG A 23 -11.90 -32.82 -1.65
CA ARG A 23 -11.09 -32.66 -0.44
C ARG A 23 -9.80 -31.91 -0.74
N VAL A 24 -9.02 -32.36 -1.73
CA VAL A 24 -7.78 -31.69 -2.15
C VAL A 24 -8.05 -30.26 -2.61
N ALA A 25 -9.14 -30.03 -3.36
CA ALA A 25 -9.52 -28.68 -3.79
C ALA A 25 -9.83 -27.76 -2.59
N THR A 26 -10.55 -28.27 -1.59
CA THR A 26 -10.86 -27.52 -0.35
C THR A 26 -9.58 -27.14 0.39
N VAL A 27 -8.67 -28.10 0.58
CA VAL A 27 -7.40 -27.86 1.27
C VAL A 27 -6.52 -26.85 0.53
N ARG A 28 -6.51 -26.86 -0.81
CA ARG A 28 -5.80 -25.86 -1.62
C ARG A 28 -6.38 -24.45 -1.43
N ASN A 29 -7.70 -24.31 -1.36
CA ASN A 29 -8.33 -23.01 -1.09
C ASN A 29 -8.01 -22.50 0.32
N GLU A 30 -8.03 -23.38 1.32
CA GLU A 30 -7.64 -23.02 2.70
C GLU A 30 -6.17 -22.62 2.79
N LEU A 31 -5.28 -23.32 2.08
CA LEU A 31 -3.86 -22.95 1.95
C LEU A 31 -3.69 -21.56 1.34
N GLN A 32 -4.42 -21.27 0.25
CA GLN A 32 -4.34 -19.95 -0.40
C GLN A 32 -4.83 -18.85 0.53
N ASN A 33 -5.99 -19.03 1.18
CA ASN A 33 -6.53 -18.06 2.14
C ASN A 33 -5.55 -17.79 3.29
N ALA A 34 -4.88 -18.83 3.80
CA ALA A 34 -3.88 -18.70 4.85
C ALA A 34 -2.63 -17.95 4.37
N ALA A 35 -2.15 -18.24 3.15
CA ALA A 35 -1.01 -17.56 2.55
C ALA A 35 -1.33 -16.07 2.28
N ASP A 36 -2.51 -15.78 1.73
CA ASP A 36 -2.98 -14.43 1.44
C ASP A 36 -3.10 -13.59 2.72
N ALA A 37 -3.72 -14.14 3.77
CA ALA A 37 -3.88 -13.47 5.04
C ALA A 37 -2.53 -13.17 5.71
N ALA A 38 -1.59 -14.11 5.65
CA ALA A 38 -0.24 -13.93 6.19
C ALA A 38 0.55 -12.88 5.39
N ALA A 39 0.49 -12.93 4.06
CA ALA A 39 1.14 -11.96 3.19
C ALA A 39 0.59 -10.55 3.42
N LEU A 40 -0.73 -10.37 3.44
CA LEU A 40 -1.38 -9.06 3.71
C LEU A 40 -1.02 -8.51 5.08
N THR A 41 -0.97 -9.37 6.11
CA THR A 41 -0.58 -8.96 7.47
C THR A 41 0.88 -8.51 7.53
N GLY A 42 1.78 -9.23 6.86
CA GLY A 42 3.18 -8.81 6.73
C GLY A 42 3.33 -7.52 5.95
N ALA A 43 2.61 -7.38 4.83
CA ALA A 43 2.67 -6.19 3.98
C ALA A 43 2.16 -4.93 4.71
N ALA A 44 1.20 -5.08 5.63
CA ALA A 44 0.72 -3.99 6.48
C ALA A 44 1.79 -3.39 7.41
N ARG A 45 2.91 -4.07 7.62
CA ARG A 45 4.03 -3.58 8.45
C ARG A 45 5.15 -2.97 7.62
N LEU A 46 5.15 -3.15 6.30
CA LEU A 46 6.24 -2.68 5.45
C LEU A 46 6.44 -1.17 5.54
N THR A 47 5.38 -0.41 5.76
CA THR A 47 5.42 1.06 5.77
C THR A 47 5.91 1.65 7.10
N GLY A 48 6.19 0.86 8.13
CA GLY A 48 6.54 1.37 9.47
C GLY A 48 8.04 1.45 9.79
N GLY A 49 8.93 1.31 8.79
CA GLY A 49 10.38 1.24 9.01
C GLY A 49 11.04 2.62 8.99
N ALA A 50 12.03 2.85 9.84
CA ALA A 50 12.68 4.16 9.98
C ALA A 50 13.73 4.49 8.90
N SER A 51 14.09 3.53 8.04
CA SER A 51 15.14 3.67 7.03
C SER A 51 14.86 2.73 5.85
N GLY A 52 13.66 2.88 5.27
CA GLY A 52 13.10 1.98 4.27
C GLY A 52 12.11 0.99 4.86
N PRO A 53 11.62 0.05 4.03
CA PRO A 53 10.56 -0.85 4.46
C PRO A 53 10.96 -1.73 5.65
N ALA A 54 10.02 -1.97 6.58
CA ALA A 54 10.26 -2.73 7.81
C ALA A 54 10.34 -4.26 7.56
N TRP A 55 11.34 -4.70 6.79
CA TRP A 55 11.45 -6.08 6.30
C TRP A 55 11.35 -7.15 7.40
N ALA A 56 12.08 -6.99 8.51
CA ALA A 56 12.08 -7.95 9.61
C ALA A 56 10.75 -7.99 10.37
N ASP A 57 10.13 -6.83 10.61
CA ASP A 57 8.84 -6.72 11.28
C ASP A 57 7.72 -7.28 10.42
N SER A 58 7.79 -7.06 9.11
CA SER A 58 6.89 -7.65 8.11
C SER A 58 6.95 -9.17 8.08
N ALA A 59 8.17 -9.75 8.07
CA ALA A 59 8.33 -11.20 8.14
C ALA A 59 7.79 -11.78 9.45
N SER A 60 8.06 -11.12 10.57
CA SER A 60 7.58 -11.52 11.89
C SER A 60 6.06 -11.44 12.01
N ALA A 61 5.43 -10.41 11.45
CA ALA A 61 3.98 -10.26 11.44
C ALA A 61 3.29 -11.30 10.54
N ALA A 62 3.87 -11.62 9.38
CA ALA A 62 3.38 -12.71 8.53
C ALA A 62 3.45 -14.07 9.26
N GLN A 63 4.55 -14.34 9.96
CA GLN A 63 4.70 -15.56 10.78
C GLN A 63 3.66 -15.61 11.91
N GLY A 64 3.40 -14.48 12.57
CA GLY A 64 2.39 -14.34 13.62
C GLY A 64 0.95 -14.51 13.13
N ALA A 65 0.70 -14.35 11.82
CA ALA A 65 -0.61 -14.52 11.21
C ALA A 65 -0.96 -15.98 10.82
N LEU A 66 0.04 -16.86 10.71
CA LEU A 66 -0.18 -18.29 10.41
C LEU A 66 -1.20 -18.96 11.34
N PRO A 67 -1.11 -18.84 12.68
CA PRO A 67 -2.04 -19.52 13.58
C PRO A 67 -3.49 -18.99 13.55
N LEU A 68 -3.76 -17.90 12.82
CA LEU A 68 -5.10 -17.34 12.65
C LEU A 68 -5.94 -18.12 11.64
N ASN A 69 -5.32 -19.06 10.91
CA ASN A 69 -5.98 -19.87 9.88
C ASN A 69 -5.91 -21.37 10.21
N LYS A 70 -6.73 -22.15 9.51
CA LYS A 70 -6.73 -23.61 9.57
C LYS A 70 -6.78 -24.19 8.16
N ILE A 71 -6.05 -25.28 7.95
CA ILE A 71 -5.94 -26.03 6.71
C ILE A 71 -6.28 -27.47 7.06
N ASP A 72 -7.44 -27.96 6.63
CA ASP A 72 -7.95 -29.30 6.95
C ASP A 72 -8.02 -29.55 8.46
N GLY A 73 -8.42 -28.51 9.21
CA GLY A 73 -8.43 -28.51 10.68
C GLY A 73 -7.06 -28.34 11.35
N VAL A 74 -5.95 -28.36 10.59
CA VAL A 74 -4.59 -28.17 11.10
C VAL A 74 -4.23 -26.69 11.12
N VAL A 75 -3.69 -26.21 12.23
CA VAL A 75 -3.13 -24.86 12.35
C VAL A 75 -1.71 -24.87 11.76
N PRO A 76 -1.40 -24.05 10.74
CA PRO A 76 -0.06 -24.00 10.18
C PRO A 76 0.92 -23.37 11.18
N ALA A 77 2.06 -24.01 11.36
CA ALA A 77 3.11 -23.57 12.28
C ALA A 77 4.32 -22.96 11.54
N SER A 78 4.49 -23.29 10.26
CA SER A 78 5.66 -22.89 9.46
C SER A 78 5.27 -22.48 8.04
N ALA A 79 5.95 -21.47 7.52
CA ALA A 79 5.87 -21.04 6.12
C ALA A 79 7.26 -20.57 5.65
N ASP A 80 7.51 -20.59 4.34
CA ASP A 80 8.63 -19.87 3.74
C ASP A 80 8.18 -18.42 3.52
N ILE A 81 8.72 -17.50 4.32
CA ILE A 81 8.38 -16.08 4.32
C ILE A 81 9.58 -15.31 3.80
N ARG A 82 9.37 -14.55 2.73
CA ARG A 82 10.41 -13.73 2.11
C ARG A 82 9.92 -12.31 1.94
N THR A 83 10.83 -11.37 2.15
CA THR A 83 10.58 -9.95 1.95
C THR A 83 11.51 -9.41 0.87
N GLY A 84 11.03 -8.45 0.11
CA GLY A 84 11.78 -7.92 -1.03
C GLY A 84 10.92 -6.95 -1.83
N TYR A 85 11.31 -6.69 -3.07
CA TYR A 85 10.52 -5.88 -3.97
C TYR A 85 9.77 -6.75 -4.96
N TRP A 86 8.54 -6.37 -5.28
CA TRP A 86 7.74 -6.97 -6.33
C TRP A 86 7.44 -5.93 -7.40
N ASN A 87 7.72 -6.27 -8.65
CA ASN A 87 7.42 -5.39 -9.76
C ASN A 87 5.93 -5.50 -10.12
N LEU A 88 5.19 -4.41 -9.96
CA LEU A 88 3.74 -4.34 -10.18
C LEU A 88 3.33 -4.49 -11.65
N THR A 89 4.27 -4.48 -12.59
CA THR A 89 4.01 -4.82 -14.00
C THR A 89 4.10 -6.31 -14.28
N GLY A 90 4.53 -7.12 -13.31
CA GLY A 90 4.75 -8.56 -13.46
C GLY A 90 6.06 -8.92 -14.17
N ALA A 91 6.95 -7.96 -14.41
CA ALA A 91 8.24 -8.18 -15.04
C ALA A 91 9.38 -7.59 -14.19
N PRO A 92 10.19 -8.41 -13.50
CA PRO A 92 10.09 -9.87 -13.38
C PRO A 92 8.91 -10.32 -12.49
N ALA A 93 8.33 -11.48 -12.79
CA ALA A 93 7.28 -12.13 -11.98
C ALA A 93 7.86 -12.87 -10.77
N SER A 94 8.81 -12.24 -10.07
CA SER A 94 9.49 -12.85 -8.92
C SER A 94 9.92 -11.78 -7.91
N LEU A 95 10.00 -12.20 -6.64
CA LEU A 95 10.48 -11.34 -5.56
C LEU A 95 11.95 -10.99 -5.79
N GLN A 96 12.24 -9.70 -5.84
CA GLN A 96 13.58 -9.14 -5.99
C GLN A 96 14.22 -8.85 -4.63
N SER A 97 15.56 -8.73 -4.61
CA SER A 97 16.34 -8.44 -3.40
C SER A 97 15.89 -7.14 -2.73
N THR A 98 15.93 -7.07 -1.40
CA THR A 98 15.70 -5.85 -0.60
C THR A 98 16.74 -4.75 -0.85
N THR A 99 17.82 -5.06 -1.58
CA THR A 99 18.97 -4.16 -1.83
C THR A 99 18.97 -3.54 -3.23
N ILE A 100 17.94 -3.77 -4.04
CA ILE A 100 17.83 -3.08 -5.34
C ILE A 100 17.56 -1.59 -5.12
N THR A 101 17.90 -0.77 -6.11
CA THR A 101 17.32 0.57 -6.23
C THR A 101 15.95 0.42 -6.87
N PRO A 102 14.83 0.61 -6.15
CA PRO A 102 13.51 0.37 -6.69
C PRO A 102 13.17 1.38 -7.79
N SER A 103 12.54 0.90 -8.87
CA SER A 103 11.88 1.74 -9.85
C SER A 103 10.46 2.11 -9.39
N LEU A 104 9.74 2.92 -10.19
CA LEU A 104 8.36 3.33 -9.92
C LEU A 104 7.41 2.14 -9.63
N TYR A 105 7.64 1.00 -10.29
CA TYR A 105 6.78 -0.17 -10.16
C TYR A 105 7.29 -1.20 -9.17
N ASP A 106 8.45 -1.00 -8.55
CA ASP A 106 9.00 -1.91 -7.56
C ASP A 106 8.46 -1.55 -6.18
N ALA A 107 7.39 -2.24 -5.78
CA ALA A 107 6.76 -2.04 -4.49
C ALA A 107 7.38 -2.99 -3.43
N PRO A 108 7.62 -2.52 -2.20
CA PRO A 108 7.92 -3.39 -1.09
C PRO A 108 6.85 -4.49 -0.94
N ALA A 109 7.30 -5.73 -0.73
CA ALA A 109 6.48 -6.91 -0.78
C ALA A 109 6.84 -7.96 0.27
N VAL A 110 5.84 -8.76 0.65
CA VAL A 110 5.98 -9.99 1.43
C VAL A 110 5.43 -11.14 0.62
N GLN A 111 6.26 -12.16 0.38
CA GLN A 111 5.87 -13.43 -0.20
C GLN A 111 5.77 -14.47 0.91
N VAL A 112 4.64 -15.19 0.97
CA VAL A 112 4.42 -16.28 1.92
C VAL A 112 4.08 -17.54 1.14
N THR A 113 4.83 -18.62 1.38
CA THR A 113 4.53 -19.95 0.85
C THR A 113 4.25 -20.92 2.00
N ILE A 114 3.04 -21.47 2.03
CA ILE A 114 2.62 -22.48 3.02
C ILE A 114 2.58 -23.83 2.33
N VAL A 115 3.22 -24.83 2.95
CA VAL A 115 3.32 -26.20 2.41
C VAL A 115 2.73 -27.21 3.38
N ARG A 116 1.91 -28.12 2.87
CA ARG A 116 1.48 -29.38 3.48
C ARG A 116 2.26 -30.50 2.80
N GLY A 117 3.41 -30.84 3.37
CA GLY A 117 4.28 -31.95 2.95
C GLY A 117 4.49 -32.92 4.11
N ASP A 118 5.26 -33.99 3.90
CA ASP A 118 5.39 -35.11 4.84
C ASP A 118 5.65 -34.70 6.31
N THR A 119 6.45 -33.66 6.53
CA THR A 119 6.83 -33.16 7.86
C THR A 119 6.33 -31.75 8.16
N GLN A 120 5.52 -31.15 7.28
CA GLN A 120 5.13 -29.75 7.35
C GLN A 120 3.64 -29.60 7.60
N ASN A 121 3.29 -28.73 8.57
CA ASN A 121 1.91 -28.30 8.82
C ASN A 121 0.88 -29.45 8.96
N GLY A 122 1.26 -30.55 9.60
CA GLY A 122 0.39 -31.72 9.83
C GLY A 122 0.42 -32.78 8.74
N GLY A 123 1.42 -32.77 7.85
CA GLY A 123 1.64 -33.83 6.87
C GLY A 123 0.96 -33.55 5.52
N ALA A 124 1.26 -34.38 4.52
CA ALA A 124 0.56 -34.34 3.24
C ALA A 124 -0.96 -34.58 3.40
N VAL A 125 -1.75 -34.13 2.44
CA VAL A 125 -3.21 -34.24 2.47
C VAL A 125 -3.60 -35.70 2.28
N SER A 126 -4.16 -36.33 3.30
CA SER A 126 -4.60 -37.74 3.22
C SER A 126 -5.66 -37.95 2.13
N LEU A 127 -5.55 -39.03 1.36
CA LEU A 127 -6.56 -39.42 0.37
C LEU A 127 -7.36 -40.57 0.97
N LEU A 128 -8.65 -40.33 1.22
CA LEU A 128 -9.55 -41.24 1.93
C LEU A 128 -9.73 -42.55 1.15
N MET A 129 -9.72 -42.48 -0.18
CA MET A 129 -9.84 -43.63 -1.06
C MET A 129 -8.63 -43.81 -1.99
N GLY A 130 -7.56 -43.06 -1.74
CA GLY A 130 -6.38 -43.07 -2.60
C GLY A 130 -5.60 -44.38 -2.61
N GLY A 131 -5.85 -45.29 -1.65
CA GLY A 131 -5.33 -46.66 -1.65
C GLY A 131 -5.75 -47.49 -2.89
N PHE A 132 -6.88 -47.17 -3.54
CA PHE A 132 -7.26 -47.78 -4.81
C PHE A 132 -6.37 -47.37 -5.98
N LEU A 133 -5.60 -46.28 -5.81
CA LEU A 133 -4.67 -45.72 -6.79
C LEU A 133 -3.20 -45.82 -6.33
N ASP A 134 -2.93 -46.53 -5.23
CA ASP A 134 -1.63 -46.61 -4.55
C ASP A 134 -1.06 -45.22 -4.17
N LEU A 135 -1.96 -44.27 -3.87
CA LEU A 135 -1.66 -42.89 -3.53
C LEU A 135 -2.37 -42.53 -2.22
N LEU A 136 -1.73 -42.70 -1.07
CA LEU A 136 -2.39 -42.49 0.23
C LEU A 136 -2.45 -41.02 0.68
N SER A 137 -1.68 -40.14 0.02
CA SER A 137 -1.66 -38.71 0.31
C SER A 137 -1.20 -37.89 -0.90
N ALA A 138 -1.47 -36.59 -0.89
CA ALA A 138 -0.99 -35.64 -1.88
C ALA A 138 -0.38 -34.41 -1.19
N PRO A 139 0.85 -33.97 -1.56
CA PRO A 139 1.38 -32.71 -1.08
C PRO A 139 0.58 -31.55 -1.68
N ALA A 140 0.47 -30.45 -0.93
CA ALA A 140 -0.18 -29.23 -1.38
C ALA A 140 0.60 -28.01 -0.88
N ALA A 141 0.64 -26.96 -1.70
CA ALA A 141 1.26 -25.69 -1.34
C ALA A 141 0.46 -24.54 -1.95
N ALA A 142 0.55 -23.38 -1.31
CA ALA A 142 0.06 -22.12 -1.85
C ALA A 142 1.08 -21.01 -1.59
N THR A 143 1.21 -20.11 -2.55
CA THR A 143 2.08 -18.93 -2.46
C THR A 143 1.23 -17.70 -2.68
N ALA A 144 1.43 -16.69 -1.82
CA ALA A 144 0.83 -15.39 -1.94
C ALA A 144 1.90 -14.32 -1.87
N VAL A 145 1.72 -13.23 -2.61
CA VAL A 145 2.55 -12.03 -2.53
C VAL A 145 1.63 -10.87 -2.22
N ALA A 146 1.98 -10.06 -1.22
CA ALA A 146 1.28 -8.82 -0.92
C ALA A 146 2.26 -7.66 -0.90
N VAL A 147 1.78 -6.49 -1.31
CA VAL A 147 2.59 -5.28 -1.51
C VAL A 147 2.06 -4.11 -0.70
N ALA A 148 2.96 -3.20 -0.35
CA ALA A 148 2.64 -1.84 0.09
C ALA A 148 3.08 -0.87 -1.01
N ALA A 149 2.14 -0.13 -1.61
CA ALA A 149 2.42 0.75 -2.74
C ALA A 149 1.97 2.19 -2.45
N ALA A 150 2.65 3.16 -3.05
CA ALA A 150 2.16 4.53 -3.10
C ALA A 150 1.05 4.65 -4.16
N PRO A 151 0.03 5.49 -3.94
CA PRO A 151 -1.11 5.60 -4.85
C PRO A 151 -0.72 6.26 -6.17
N SER A 152 -1.36 5.84 -7.26
CA SER A 152 -1.52 6.69 -8.45
C SER A 152 -2.90 7.33 -8.54
N THR A 153 -3.84 6.90 -7.69
CA THR A 153 -5.19 7.43 -7.60
C THR A 153 -5.65 7.44 -6.13
N VAL A 154 -6.24 8.54 -5.70
CA VAL A 154 -6.88 8.69 -4.38
C VAL A 154 -8.35 8.99 -4.59
N ASP A 155 -9.24 8.20 -3.98
CA ASP A 155 -10.68 8.37 -4.14
C ASP A 155 -11.19 9.63 -3.43
N ALA A 156 -12.48 9.93 -3.62
CA ALA A 156 -13.13 11.07 -2.99
C ALA A 156 -12.92 11.08 -1.47
N GLY A 157 -12.66 12.27 -0.92
CA GLY A 157 -12.44 12.52 0.50
C GLY A 157 -11.04 12.23 1.02
N GLY A 158 -10.11 11.77 0.19
CA GLY A 158 -8.76 11.41 0.61
C GLY A 158 -7.74 12.55 0.61
N LEU A 159 -8.00 13.64 -0.12
CA LEU A 159 -7.03 14.71 -0.36
C LEU A 159 -7.40 16.02 0.33
N PHE A 160 -6.39 16.65 0.92
CA PHE A 160 -6.47 17.99 1.48
C PHE A 160 -6.21 19.04 0.38
N PRO A 161 -6.93 20.19 0.37
CA PRO A 161 -6.93 21.15 -0.75
C PRO A 161 -5.69 22.06 -0.78
N VAL A 162 -4.50 21.48 -0.63
CA VAL A 162 -3.21 22.12 -0.82
C VAL A 162 -2.40 21.25 -1.76
N VAL A 163 -1.79 21.86 -2.77
CA VAL A 163 -0.82 21.19 -3.63
C VAL A 163 0.59 21.57 -3.19
N ILE A 164 1.51 20.60 -3.23
CA ILE A 164 2.93 20.81 -2.95
C ILE A 164 3.72 20.79 -4.26
N ASN A 165 4.71 21.68 -4.35
CA ASN A 165 5.63 21.71 -5.47
C ASN A 165 6.67 20.59 -5.32
N LYS A 166 6.88 19.81 -6.38
CA LYS A 166 7.78 18.65 -6.37
C LYS A 166 9.21 19.00 -5.93
N CYS A 167 9.69 20.20 -6.26
CA CYS A 167 11.00 20.69 -5.84
C CYS A 167 11.23 20.60 -4.31
N VAL A 168 10.19 20.76 -3.49
CA VAL A 168 10.32 20.69 -2.03
C VAL A 168 10.51 19.25 -1.58
N LEU A 169 9.84 18.30 -2.22
CA LEU A 169 10.11 16.88 -2.01
C LEU A 169 11.53 16.52 -2.45
N ASP A 170 11.99 17.02 -3.59
CA ASP A 170 13.35 16.74 -4.07
C ASP A 170 14.44 17.24 -3.11
N ASN A 171 14.14 18.27 -2.32
CA ASN A 171 15.04 18.82 -1.31
C ASN A 171 14.91 18.16 0.07
N TYR A 172 13.72 17.69 0.43
CA TYR A 172 13.39 17.29 1.81
C TYR A 172 12.84 15.86 1.96
N TRP A 173 12.92 15.05 0.91
CA TRP A 173 12.54 13.64 0.92
C TRP A 173 13.72 12.75 0.54
N ASP A 174 14.04 11.77 1.38
CA ASP A 174 14.96 10.71 1.03
C ASP A 174 14.18 9.57 0.36
N SER A 175 14.23 9.51 -0.97
CA SER A 175 13.52 8.49 -1.75
C SER A 175 14.11 7.08 -1.59
N ALA A 176 15.36 6.96 -1.13
CA ALA A 176 15.97 5.66 -0.86
C ALA A 176 15.51 5.11 0.50
N ALA A 177 15.40 5.98 1.51
CA ALA A 177 14.85 5.63 2.81
C ALA A 177 13.32 5.61 2.84
N GLY A 178 12.65 6.29 1.89
CA GLY A 178 11.19 6.45 1.93
C GLY A 178 10.73 7.31 3.11
N GLU A 179 11.56 8.25 3.56
CA GLU A 179 11.37 9.05 4.77
C GLU A 179 11.72 10.53 4.50
N PRO A 180 11.18 11.48 5.29
CA PRO A 180 11.61 12.87 5.25
C PRO A 180 13.09 13.00 5.64
N THR A 181 13.79 13.96 5.04
CA THR A 181 15.14 14.28 5.50
C THR A 181 15.10 14.95 6.88
N ILE A 182 16.13 14.68 7.67
CA ILE A 182 16.25 15.17 9.05
C ILE A 182 17.10 16.44 9.09
N ASP A 183 16.60 17.46 9.79
CA ASP A 183 17.37 18.65 10.14
C ASP A 183 18.42 18.28 11.21
N PRO A 184 19.72 18.40 10.90
CA PRO A 184 20.78 18.01 11.83
C PRO A 184 20.83 18.88 13.10
N SER A 185 20.18 20.05 13.11
CA SER A 185 20.14 20.95 14.26
C SER A 185 19.06 20.58 15.27
N THR A 186 17.94 20.00 14.83
CA THR A 186 16.80 19.62 15.68
C THR A 186 16.68 18.11 15.88
N GLY A 187 17.26 17.31 14.97
CA GLY A 187 17.07 15.87 14.93
C GLY A 187 15.65 15.44 14.51
N GLN A 188 14.86 16.36 13.95
CA GLN A 188 13.50 16.14 13.46
C GLN A 188 13.42 16.35 11.95
N ALA A 189 12.31 15.94 11.32
CA ALA A 189 12.06 16.23 9.91
C ALA A 189 12.09 17.75 9.66
N TYR A 190 12.52 18.18 8.47
CA TYR A 190 12.47 19.60 8.11
C TYR A 190 11.03 20.11 8.08
N GLU A 191 10.79 21.20 8.80
CA GLU A 191 9.52 21.94 8.74
C GLU A 191 9.56 22.98 7.62
N PHE A 192 8.42 23.20 6.97
CA PHE A 192 8.24 24.22 5.96
C PHE A 192 6.86 24.86 6.02
N GLN A 193 6.83 26.11 5.57
CA GLN A 193 5.67 26.99 5.48
C GLN A 193 5.09 26.97 4.06
N ILE A 194 3.78 26.72 3.96
CA ILE A 194 2.99 26.71 2.73
C ILE A 194 2.10 27.95 2.68
N GLY A 195 2.17 28.72 1.59
CA GLY A 195 1.21 29.79 1.26
C GLY A 195 1.67 31.23 1.45
N ASN A 196 2.72 31.50 2.23
CA ASN A 196 3.23 32.86 2.47
C ASN A 196 4.30 33.33 1.46
N GLY A 197 4.56 32.56 0.40
CA GLY A 197 5.56 32.90 -0.61
C GLY A 197 7.02 32.65 -0.18
N GLN A 198 7.25 32.01 0.97
CA GLN A 198 8.59 31.54 1.35
C GLN A 198 9.15 30.61 0.27
N LEU A 199 10.42 30.81 -0.06
CA LEU A 199 11.16 30.01 -1.03
C LEU A 199 12.13 29.07 -0.32
N TYR A 200 12.28 27.87 -0.87
CA TYR A 200 13.19 26.83 -0.40
C TYR A 200 14.24 26.54 -1.48
N ARG A 201 15.43 26.08 -1.03
CA ARG A 201 16.70 25.64 -1.67
C ARG A 201 16.94 25.74 -3.19
N ASP A 202 15.95 26.01 -4.03
CA ASP A 202 16.02 26.30 -5.47
C ASP A 202 15.11 27.48 -5.87
N SER A 203 14.86 28.41 -4.94
CA SER A 203 13.90 29.52 -5.11
C SER A 203 12.46 29.04 -5.39
N CYS A 204 12.09 27.87 -4.87
CA CYS A 204 10.79 27.28 -5.14
C CYS A 204 9.82 27.45 -3.97
N SER A 205 8.56 27.77 -4.28
CA SER A 205 7.49 27.87 -3.29
C SER A 205 7.06 26.48 -2.83
N ALA A 206 6.72 26.32 -1.54
CA ALA A 206 6.32 25.01 -1.02
C ALA A 206 5.00 24.50 -1.62
N GLY A 207 4.04 25.38 -1.80
CA GLY A 207 2.70 24.97 -2.20
C GLY A 207 1.71 26.13 -2.21
N GLN A 208 0.52 25.83 -2.72
CA GLN A 208 -0.62 26.74 -2.75
C GLN A 208 -1.94 25.99 -2.56
N TRP A 209 -3.01 26.73 -2.27
CA TRP A 209 -4.36 26.20 -2.22
C TRP A 209 -4.81 25.68 -3.59
N THR A 210 -5.60 24.61 -3.59
CA THR A 210 -6.23 24.07 -4.80
C THR A 210 -7.71 23.78 -4.57
N SER A 211 -8.52 24.13 -5.55
CA SER A 211 -9.93 23.75 -5.63
C SER A 211 -10.14 22.49 -6.49
N PHE A 212 -9.07 21.72 -6.73
CA PHE A 212 -9.07 20.50 -7.53
C PHE A 212 -9.62 20.73 -8.95
N LEU A 213 -10.69 20.03 -9.34
CA LEU A 213 -11.19 20.05 -10.72
C LEU A 213 -12.07 21.26 -11.06
N ILE A 214 -12.39 22.11 -10.09
CA ILE A 214 -13.22 23.29 -10.29
C ILE A 214 -12.36 24.54 -10.24
N ASN A 215 -12.62 25.50 -11.13
CA ASN A 215 -12.05 26.84 -11.02
C ASN A 215 -12.90 27.65 -10.03
N ALA A 216 -12.48 27.65 -8.77
CA ALA A 216 -13.18 28.33 -7.69
C ALA A 216 -12.16 28.97 -6.74
N ASP A 217 -12.32 30.27 -6.52
CA ASP A 217 -11.43 31.05 -5.69
C ASP A 217 -12.23 31.69 -4.54
N ASP A 218 -12.97 30.91 -3.74
CA ASP A 218 -13.80 31.41 -2.63
C ASP A 218 -13.64 30.61 -1.33
N VAL A 219 -13.86 31.29 -0.19
CA VAL A 219 -13.66 30.71 1.16
C VAL A 219 -14.59 29.54 1.43
N THR A 220 -15.82 29.57 0.90
CA THR A 220 -16.83 28.54 1.16
C THR A 220 -16.43 27.23 0.50
N THR A 221 -15.98 27.30 -0.75
CA THR A 221 -15.47 26.15 -1.49
C THR A 221 -14.30 25.51 -0.77
N VAL A 222 -13.26 26.28 -0.43
CA VAL A 222 -12.06 25.73 0.24
C VAL A 222 -12.41 25.11 1.59
N ARG A 223 -13.27 25.75 2.40
CA ARG A 223 -13.69 25.18 3.68
C ARG A 223 -14.47 23.87 3.49
N GLY A 224 -15.31 23.80 2.46
CA GLY A 224 -16.00 22.57 2.07
C GLY A 224 -15.01 21.46 1.70
N LEU A 225 -13.95 21.78 0.95
CA LEU A 225 -12.91 20.83 0.58
C LEU A 225 -12.03 20.43 1.76
N ILE A 226 -11.74 21.31 2.72
CA ILE A 226 -11.02 20.94 3.95
C ILE A 226 -11.84 19.94 4.76
N GLN A 227 -13.16 20.14 4.87
CA GLN A 227 -14.04 19.27 5.65
C GLN A 227 -14.29 17.92 4.99
N ASN A 228 -14.44 17.89 3.66
CA ASN A 228 -14.92 16.72 2.93
C ASN A 228 -13.87 16.09 2.00
N GLY A 229 -12.71 16.71 1.84
CA GLY A 229 -11.67 16.34 0.88
C GLY A 229 -12.05 16.61 -0.58
N ASN A 230 -11.32 15.97 -1.50
CA ASN A 230 -11.63 16.00 -2.94
C ASN A 230 -13.01 15.37 -3.24
N PRO A 231 -13.86 15.99 -4.07
CA PRO A 231 -15.23 15.52 -4.31
C PRO A 231 -15.31 14.28 -5.21
N THR A 232 -14.30 14.05 -6.03
CA THR A 232 -14.20 12.93 -6.98
C THR A 232 -12.81 12.32 -6.89
N PRO A 233 -12.62 11.06 -7.30
CA PRO A 233 -11.29 10.47 -7.40
C PRO A 233 -10.35 11.35 -8.23
N LEU A 234 -9.10 11.44 -7.80
CA LEU A 234 -8.02 12.17 -8.48
C LEU A 234 -6.84 11.23 -8.72
N SER A 235 -6.30 11.27 -9.93
CA SER A 235 -5.19 10.43 -10.38
C SER A 235 -3.99 11.27 -10.81
N ILE A 236 -2.81 10.65 -10.81
CA ILE A 236 -1.63 11.20 -11.49
C ILE A 236 -2.00 11.47 -12.96
N GLY A 237 -1.68 12.67 -13.43
CA GLY A 237 -2.04 13.18 -14.76
C GLY A 237 -3.30 14.06 -14.77
N ASP A 238 -4.18 13.95 -13.77
CA ASP A 238 -5.34 14.85 -13.66
C ASP A 238 -4.85 16.28 -13.39
N SER A 239 -5.53 17.26 -13.99
CA SER A 239 -5.17 18.67 -13.84
C SER A 239 -6.04 19.36 -12.79
N ILE A 240 -5.39 19.99 -11.80
CA ILE A 240 -6.05 20.68 -10.68
C ILE A 240 -5.82 22.19 -10.73
N TRP A 241 -6.84 22.96 -10.36
CA TRP A 241 -6.82 24.42 -10.35
C TRP A 241 -6.05 24.94 -9.14
N ILE A 242 -5.13 25.87 -9.38
CA ILE A 242 -4.35 26.55 -8.34
C ILE A 242 -4.99 27.88 -8.02
N GLU A 243 -5.44 28.03 -6.78
CA GLU A 243 -6.11 29.24 -6.34
C GLU A 243 -5.12 30.40 -6.16
N PRO A 244 -5.43 31.59 -6.69
CA PRO A 244 -4.64 32.77 -6.43
C PRO A 244 -4.92 33.33 -5.03
N GLY A 245 -3.85 33.74 -4.36
CA GLY A 245 -3.91 34.54 -3.14
C GLY A 245 -4.07 33.71 -1.86
N VAL A 246 -4.26 34.43 -0.76
CA VAL A 246 -4.22 33.84 0.58
C VAL A 246 -5.45 34.24 1.38
N LYS A 247 -6.34 33.26 1.64
CA LYS A 247 -7.63 33.46 2.28
C LYS A 247 -7.51 33.32 3.80
N ASP A 248 -7.35 34.44 4.48
CA ASP A 248 -7.12 34.50 5.93
C ASP A 248 -8.05 33.58 6.76
N THR A 249 -9.36 33.66 6.55
CA THR A 249 -10.36 32.89 7.32
C THR A 249 -10.38 31.38 7.03
N VAL A 250 -9.56 30.89 6.09
CA VAL A 250 -9.43 29.46 5.79
C VAL A 250 -8.44 28.80 6.74
N TYR A 251 -7.41 29.51 7.20
CA TYR A 251 -6.37 28.97 8.09
C TYR A 251 -6.93 28.45 9.41
N SER A 252 -8.02 29.04 9.93
CA SER A 252 -8.69 28.54 11.14
C SER A 252 -9.42 27.20 10.96
N SER A 253 -9.59 26.75 9.71
CA SER A 253 -10.24 25.47 9.38
C SER A 253 -9.23 24.33 9.16
N VAL A 254 -7.93 24.63 9.12
CA VAL A 254 -6.87 23.65 8.84
C VAL A 254 -6.73 22.66 10.02
N PRO A 255 -6.65 21.34 9.76
CA PRO A 255 -6.60 20.32 10.81
C PRO A 255 -5.18 20.21 11.44
N VAL A 256 -4.88 21.10 12.39
CA VAL A 256 -3.60 21.09 13.13
C VAL A 256 -3.44 19.81 13.96
N GLY A 257 -2.22 19.26 14.01
CA GLY A 257 -1.86 18.02 14.70
C GLY A 257 -2.29 16.75 13.96
N SER A 258 -2.65 16.86 12.67
CA SER A 258 -3.11 15.75 11.84
C SER A 258 -2.23 15.57 10.61
N THR A 259 -2.09 14.32 10.16
CA THR A 259 -1.49 14.00 8.87
C THR A 259 -2.57 13.98 7.79
N VAL A 260 -2.29 14.68 6.69
CA VAL A 260 -3.14 14.76 5.50
C VAL A 260 -2.40 14.26 4.27
N VAL A 261 -3.15 13.88 3.23
CA VAL A 261 -2.58 13.57 1.91
C VAL A 261 -2.80 14.75 0.99
N VAL A 262 -1.74 15.16 0.30
CA VAL A 262 -1.76 16.31 -0.61
C VAL A 262 -1.30 15.89 -2.01
N PRO A 263 -1.90 16.42 -3.09
CA PRO A 263 -1.35 16.28 -4.43
C PRO A 263 0.01 16.99 -4.54
N VAL A 264 0.85 16.46 -5.42
CA VAL A 264 2.15 17.03 -5.79
C VAL A 264 2.07 17.43 -7.26
N ALA A 265 2.57 18.61 -7.61
CA ALA A 265 2.71 19.09 -8.99
C ALA A 265 4.18 19.41 -9.31
N GLU A 266 4.58 19.24 -10.57
CA GLU A 266 5.96 19.54 -11.03
C GLU A 266 6.30 21.03 -10.84
N GLN A 267 5.35 21.90 -11.16
CA GLN A 267 5.42 23.33 -10.95
C GLN A 267 4.02 23.84 -10.61
N ILE A 268 3.95 24.78 -9.68
CA ILE A 268 2.70 25.43 -9.29
C ILE A 268 2.67 26.82 -9.92
N ASP A 269 1.72 27.01 -10.84
CA ASP A 269 1.46 28.29 -11.47
C ASP A 269 0.08 28.80 -11.00
N SER A 270 0.09 29.91 -10.27
CA SER A 270 -1.13 30.52 -9.72
C SER A 270 -2.14 30.86 -10.82
N LYS A 271 -3.43 30.62 -10.54
CA LYS A 271 -4.54 30.86 -11.49
C LYS A 271 -4.42 30.03 -12.77
N SER A 272 -3.97 28.78 -12.64
CA SER A 272 -3.86 27.85 -13.75
C SER A 272 -4.22 26.43 -13.32
N TYR A 273 -4.38 25.55 -14.30
CA TYR A 273 -4.49 24.12 -14.07
C TYR A 273 -3.11 23.48 -14.18
N VAL A 274 -2.72 22.69 -13.18
CA VAL A 274 -1.44 21.96 -13.16
C VAL A 274 -1.68 20.46 -12.99
N PRO A 275 -0.90 19.60 -13.65
CA PRO A 275 -1.05 18.15 -13.53
C PRO A 275 -0.53 17.63 -12.19
N ILE A 276 -1.24 16.67 -11.61
CA ILE A 276 -0.77 15.89 -10.46
C ILE A 276 0.32 14.93 -10.95
N VAL A 277 1.47 14.91 -10.25
CA VAL A 277 2.59 13.99 -10.54
C VAL A 277 2.80 12.95 -9.45
N ALA A 278 2.30 13.19 -8.24
CA ALA A 278 2.34 12.24 -7.12
C ALA A 278 1.37 12.66 -6.00
N PHE A 279 1.34 11.87 -4.92
CA PHE A 279 0.66 12.19 -3.67
C PHE A 279 1.63 12.04 -2.51
N ALA A 280 1.61 13.00 -1.58
CA ALA A 280 2.51 13.01 -0.43
C ALA A 280 1.72 13.05 0.89
N ALA A 281 2.30 12.44 1.92
CA ALA A 281 1.80 12.57 3.29
C ALA A 281 2.48 13.76 3.97
N PHE A 282 1.66 14.61 4.58
CA PHE A 282 2.10 15.86 5.21
C PHE A 282 1.46 16.00 6.59
N HIS A 283 2.28 16.16 7.63
CA HIS A 283 1.79 16.45 8.97
C HIS A 283 1.67 17.95 9.17
N VAL A 284 0.53 18.39 9.68
CA VAL A 284 0.23 19.80 9.92
C VAL A 284 0.60 20.16 11.36
N ASP A 285 1.71 20.84 11.55
CA ASP A 285 2.19 21.27 12.87
C ASP A 285 1.44 22.51 13.38
N ALA A 286 1.16 23.47 12.49
CA ALA A 286 0.44 24.68 12.84
C ALA A 286 -0.21 25.34 11.62
N SER A 287 -1.17 26.24 11.88
CA SER A 287 -1.81 27.05 10.85
C SER A 287 -1.99 28.48 11.33
N TYR A 288 -1.46 29.43 10.56
CA TYR A 288 -1.41 30.84 10.92
C TYR A 288 -2.19 31.66 9.90
N GLY A 289 -3.18 32.41 10.36
CA GLY A 289 -3.90 33.41 9.57
C GLY A 289 -3.33 34.82 9.72
N ALA A 290 -4.21 35.81 9.58
CA ALA A 290 -4.02 37.24 9.71
C ALA A 290 -2.82 37.80 8.92
N ASN A 291 -1.73 38.13 9.61
CA ASN A 291 -0.56 38.76 8.99
C ASN A 291 0.46 37.75 8.46
N ASP A 292 0.42 36.51 8.94
CA ASP A 292 1.43 35.48 8.69
C ASP A 292 1.04 34.57 7.51
N LYS A 293 -0.21 34.08 7.54
CA LYS A 293 -0.86 33.38 6.42
C LYS A 293 -0.06 32.20 5.83
N TYR A 294 0.23 31.18 6.65
CA TYR A 294 0.84 29.93 6.19
C TYR A 294 0.39 28.71 6.99
N ILE A 295 0.55 27.54 6.38
CA ILE A 295 0.49 26.25 7.06
C ILE A 295 1.93 25.82 7.34
N LEU A 296 2.25 25.52 8.59
CA LEU A 296 3.52 24.92 8.98
C LEU A 296 3.33 23.41 9.06
N GLY A 297 4.29 22.66 8.54
CA GLY A 297 4.27 21.21 8.65
C GLY A 297 5.55 20.56 8.14
N HIS A 298 5.56 19.23 8.17
CA HIS A 298 6.65 18.41 7.66
C HIS A 298 6.12 17.18 6.90
N PHE A 299 6.94 16.60 6.03
CA PHE A 299 6.60 15.34 5.38
C PHE A 299 6.70 14.18 6.38
N VAL A 300 5.92 13.12 6.17
CA VAL A 300 5.93 11.93 7.02
C VAL A 300 5.98 10.65 6.19
N GLY A 301 6.81 9.70 6.61
CA GLY A 301 6.86 8.35 6.07
C GLY A 301 5.69 7.48 6.54
N GLY A 302 5.44 6.43 5.77
CA GLY A 302 4.63 5.31 6.23
C GLY A 302 3.13 5.52 6.43
N TYR A 303 2.58 6.67 6.04
CA TYR A 303 1.19 7.03 6.29
C TYR A 303 0.22 6.24 5.42
N ARG A 304 -0.67 5.46 6.06
CA ARG A 304 -1.73 4.74 5.36
C ARG A 304 -2.91 5.67 5.11
N ILE A 305 -3.27 5.82 3.84
CA ILE A 305 -4.41 6.63 3.42
C ILE A 305 -5.70 6.02 4.01
N PRO A 306 -6.52 6.81 4.74
CA PRO A 306 -7.70 6.29 5.42
C PRO A 306 -8.86 6.01 4.46
N THR A 307 -8.88 6.65 3.29
CA THR A 307 -9.84 6.42 2.21
C THR A 307 -9.34 5.36 1.23
N GLN A 308 -10.24 4.93 0.34
CA GLN A 308 -9.84 4.05 -0.76
C GLN A 308 -8.88 4.78 -1.70
N ALA A 309 -7.81 4.08 -2.09
CA ALA A 309 -6.80 4.57 -3.00
C ALA A 309 -6.18 3.37 -3.72
N SER A 310 -5.63 3.58 -4.91
CA SER A 310 -5.17 2.49 -5.77
C SER A 310 -3.98 2.88 -6.65
N GLY A 311 -3.46 1.87 -7.36
CA GLY A 311 -2.41 2.04 -8.37
C GLY A 311 -0.99 2.01 -7.81
N ALA A 312 -0.08 2.69 -8.52
CA ALA A 312 1.35 2.74 -8.23
C ALA A 312 1.90 4.10 -8.69
N GLY A 313 2.28 4.95 -7.73
CA GLY A 313 2.86 6.27 -7.98
C GLY A 313 4.21 6.45 -7.28
N PRO A 314 4.85 7.62 -7.46
CA PRO A 314 6.05 7.98 -6.69
C PRO A 314 5.77 7.94 -5.17
N ALA A 315 6.68 7.33 -4.40
CA ALA A 315 6.50 7.14 -2.97
C ALA A 315 6.99 8.34 -2.17
N TYR A 316 6.04 9.20 -1.76
CA TYR A 316 6.25 10.35 -0.87
C TYR A 316 5.50 10.17 0.46
N GLY A 317 5.63 8.99 1.05
CA GLY A 317 5.14 8.70 2.41
C GLY A 317 3.66 8.35 2.53
N ALA A 318 2.85 8.54 1.48
CA ALA A 318 1.46 8.10 1.45
C ALA A 318 1.33 6.72 0.80
N TYR A 319 0.62 5.79 1.45
CA TYR A 319 0.48 4.41 1.01
C TYR A 319 -0.98 3.96 0.95
N VAL A 320 -1.30 3.19 -0.09
CA VAL A 320 -2.58 2.48 -0.19
C VAL A 320 -2.64 1.34 0.83
N ALA A 321 -3.85 0.87 1.12
CA ALA A 321 -4.01 -0.36 1.90
C ALA A 321 -3.26 -1.53 1.23
N PRO A 322 -2.59 -2.40 2.00
CA PRO A 322 -1.90 -3.55 1.45
C PRO A 322 -2.84 -4.41 0.59
N ARG A 323 -2.30 -4.92 -0.52
CA ARG A 323 -3.06 -5.74 -1.48
C ARG A 323 -2.22 -6.89 -1.99
N LEU A 324 -2.89 -7.95 -2.43
CA LEU A 324 -2.23 -9.05 -3.12
C LEU A 324 -1.69 -8.54 -4.46
N ALA A 325 -0.46 -8.94 -4.79
CA ALA A 325 0.12 -8.72 -6.09
C ALA A 325 -0.42 -9.79 -7.06
N LEU A 326 -0.84 -9.34 -8.24
CA LEU A 326 -1.28 -10.21 -9.34
C LEU A 326 -0.09 -10.79 -10.11
#